data_AF-A0A396IQ26-F1
#
_entry.id   AF-A0A396IQ26-F1
#
_cell.length_a   1.000
_cell.length_b   1.000
_cell.length_c   1.000
_cell.angle_alpha   90.00
_cell.angle_beta   90.00
_cell.angle_gamma   90.00
#
_symmetry.space_group_name_H-M   'P 1'
#
loop_
_entity.id
_entity.type
_entity.pdbx_description
1 polymer ?
#
loop_
_entity_poly.entity_id
_entity_poly.type
_entity_poly.pdbx_seq_one_letter_code
_entity_poly.pdbx_strand_id
1 'polypeptide(L)'
;MLKPLIMYHLKNFFLVKTEKDREEAMNPGSIGFNTGEPRIQLYFLLGLVYAAVTPTVLPFIIIFFGLAYVVFRHQIINVYNQEYESGAAFWPDVHFRVIIALLVSQIVLMGLLTTKKAASSTPFLIVLPILTIWFHRYCKGRFESAFVKFPLQEAMMKDTLERATEPNLNVKGYLQHAYVHPVFKASHDDDADEEDAMSLKWETESATVATKRQSRRSTPLPSRFSGASSPSMLDSIKNDPES
;
A
#
# COMPACT_ATOMS: atom_id res chain seq x y z
N MET A 1 -3.41 -2.81 -20.97
CA MET A 1 -4.32 -1.65 -20.99
C MET A 1 -5.46 -1.81 -21.99
N LEU A 2 -5.27 -2.24 -23.25
CA LEU A 2 -6.41 -2.46 -24.17
C LEU A 2 -7.25 -3.71 -23.85
N LYS A 3 -6.63 -4.77 -23.33
CA LYS A 3 -7.32 -6.04 -23.02
C LYS A 3 -8.56 -5.87 -22.10
N PRO A 4 -8.47 -5.20 -20.92
CA PRO A 4 -9.64 -5.01 -20.06
C PRO A 4 -10.72 -4.15 -20.73
N LEU A 5 -10.34 -3.14 -21.52
CA LEU A 5 -11.30 -2.29 -22.24
C LEU A 5 -12.09 -3.07 -23.30
N ILE A 6 -11.41 -3.89 -24.11
CA ILE A 6 -12.05 -4.73 -25.12
C ILE A 6 -12.96 -5.76 -24.45
N MET A 7 -12.49 -6.38 -23.35
CA MET A 7 -13.27 -7.34 -22.59
C MET A 7 -14.51 -6.71 -21.95
N TYR A 8 -14.39 -5.48 -21.43
CA TYR A 8 -15.51 -4.71 -20.90
C TYR A 8 -16.58 -4.49 -21.97
N HIS A 9 -16.22 -3.96 -23.15
CA HIS A 9 -17.20 -3.73 -24.21
C HIS A 9 -17.84 -5.02 -24.72
N LEU A 10 -17.08 -6.11 -24.81
CA LEU A 10 -17.61 -7.41 -25.22
C LEU A 10 -18.59 -7.99 -24.18
N LYS A 11 -18.23 -7.95 -22.88
CA LYS A 11 -19.12 -8.38 -21.80
C LYS A 11 -20.36 -7.50 -21.69
N ASN A 12 -20.21 -6.19 -21.82
CA ASN A 12 -21.31 -5.24 -21.78
C ASN A 12 -22.31 -5.46 -22.91
N PHE A 13 -21.86 -5.88 -24.09
CA PHE A 13 -22.75 -6.14 -25.22
C PHE A 13 -23.47 -7.50 -25.13
N PHE A 14 -22.81 -8.54 -24.60
CA PHE A 14 -23.34 -9.91 -24.66
C PHE A 14 -23.87 -10.47 -23.32
N LEU A 15 -23.31 -10.08 -22.18
CA LEU A 15 -23.59 -10.72 -20.88
C LEU A 15 -24.29 -9.81 -19.87
N VAL A 16 -24.09 -8.49 -19.92
CA VAL A 16 -24.63 -7.55 -18.92
C VAL A 16 -26.15 -7.44 -19.06
N LYS A 17 -26.89 -7.78 -18.00
CA LYS A 17 -28.34 -7.58 -17.92
C LYS A 17 -28.73 -6.67 -16.75
N THR A 18 -27.93 -6.65 -15.69
CA THR A 18 -28.15 -5.86 -14.48
C THR A 18 -26.97 -4.91 -14.21
N GLU A 19 -27.18 -3.90 -13.35
CA GLU A 19 -26.09 -2.98 -12.94
C GLU A 19 -24.96 -3.72 -12.19
N LYS A 20 -25.28 -4.78 -11.43
CA LYS A 20 -24.27 -5.61 -10.75
C LYS A 20 -23.34 -6.31 -11.75
N ASP A 21 -23.89 -6.84 -12.85
CA ASP A 21 -23.09 -7.48 -13.91
C ASP A 21 -22.12 -6.49 -14.57
N ARG A 22 -22.48 -5.20 -14.59
CA ARG A 22 -21.67 -4.13 -15.16
C ARG A 22 -20.49 -3.78 -14.25
N GLU A 23 -20.69 -3.79 -12.94
CA GLU A 23 -19.62 -3.60 -11.94
C GLU A 23 -18.59 -4.74 -12.03
N GLU A 24 -19.05 -5.99 -12.12
CA GLU A 24 -18.17 -7.15 -12.30
C GLU A 24 -17.38 -7.09 -13.61
N ALA A 25 -18.02 -6.62 -14.69
CA ALA A 25 -17.36 -6.42 -15.98
C ALA A 25 -16.29 -5.32 -15.93
N MET A 26 -16.38 -4.37 -15.00
CA MET A 26 -15.46 -3.23 -14.87
C MET A 26 -14.18 -3.55 -14.08
N ASN A 27 -13.99 -4.79 -13.63
CA ASN A 27 -12.82 -5.18 -12.84
C ASN A 27 -11.51 -5.10 -13.69
N PRO A 28 -10.58 -4.16 -13.37
CA PRO A 28 -9.35 -3.97 -14.12
C PRO A 28 -8.22 -4.93 -13.68
N GLY A 29 -8.42 -5.67 -12.59
CA GLY A 29 -7.43 -6.55 -11.97
C GLY A 29 -6.41 -5.83 -11.09
N SER A 30 -5.53 -6.63 -10.49
CA SER A 30 -4.41 -6.14 -9.68
C SER A 30 -3.18 -5.72 -10.47
N ILE A 31 -2.26 -5.04 -9.78
CA ILE A 31 -0.93 -4.74 -10.31
C ILE A 31 -0.25 -6.08 -10.61
N GLY A 32 0.18 -6.27 -11.86
CA GLY A 32 0.86 -7.49 -12.31
C GLY A 32 2.27 -7.62 -11.71
N PHE A 33 2.39 -7.79 -10.40
CA PHE A 33 3.65 -7.92 -9.68
C PHE A 33 4.52 -9.03 -10.28
N ASN A 34 3.91 -10.17 -10.58
CA ASN A 34 4.53 -11.32 -11.23
C ASN A 34 5.25 -11.02 -12.56
N THR A 35 4.82 -10.01 -13.32
CA THR A 35 5.35 -9.69 -14.66
C THR A 35 6.10 -8.36 -14.68
N GLY A 36 5.64 -7.38 -13.90
CA GLY A 36 6.22 -6.05 -13.82
C GLY A 36 7.50 -6.04 -13.00
N GLU A 37 7.54 -6.75 -11.87
CA GLU A 37 8.69 -6.74 -10.97
C GLU A 37 9.95 -7.34 -11.62
N PRO A 38 9.91 -8.53 -12.26
CA PRO A 38 11.10 -9.10 -12.89
C PRO A 38 11.58 -8.24 -14.08
N ARG A 39 10.64 -7.60 -14.78
CA ARG A 39 10.96 -6.71 -15.90
C ARG A 39 11.73 -5.47 -15.45
N ILE A 40 11.30 -4.85 -14.36
CA ILE A 40 11.99 -3.70 -13.78
C ILE A 40 13.40 -4.10 -13.32
N GLN A 41 13.54 -5.27 -12.69
CA GLN A 41 14.84 -5.78 -12.26
C GLN A 41 15.79 -6.07 -13.42
N LEU A 42 15.28 -6.56 -14.55
CA LEU A 42 16.08 -6.73 -15.77
C LEU A 42 16.65 -5.40 -16.26
N TYR A 43 15.84 -4.34 -16.33
CA TYR A 43 16.32 -3.02 -16.73
C TYR A 43 17.30 -2.42 -15.72
N PHE A 44 17.10 -2.69 -14.43
CA PHE A 44 18.02 -2.27 -13.39
C PHE A 44 19.38 -2.96 -13.51
N LEU A 45 19.38 -4.28 -13.73
CA LEU A 45 20.59 -5.06 -14.03
C LEU A 45 21.30 -4.52 -15.27
N LEU A 46 20.56 -4.28 -16.35
CA LEU A 46 21.11 -3.70 -17.58
C LEU A 46 21.77 -2.34 -17.30
N GLY A 47 21.10 -1.47 -16.55
CA GLY A 47 21.64 -0.18 -16.15
C GLY A 47 22.94 -0.30 -15.36
N LEU A 48 22.98 -1.19 -14.37
CA LEU A 48 24.18 -1.40 -13.56
C LEU A 48 25.35 -1.97 -14.34
N VAL A 49 25.10 -2.94 -15.23
CA VAL A 49 26.16 -3.57 -16.04
C VAL A 49 26.70 -2.57 -17.07
N TYR A 50 25.83 -1.89 -17.79
CA TYR A 50 26.24 -0.98 -18.87
C TYR A 50 26.68 0.41 -18.39
N ALA A 51 26.42 0.79 -17.12
CA ALA A 51 26.87 2.06 -16.55
C ALA A 51 28.38 2.29 -16.73
N ALA A 52 29.19 1.25 -16.48
CA ALA A 52 30.64 1.34 -16.61
C ALA A 52 31.17 1.04 -18.03
N VAL A 53 30.41 0.29 -18.84
CA VAL A 53 30.83 -0.14 -20.19
C VAL A 53 30.48 0.89 -21.25
N THR A 54 29.25 1.40 -21.23
CA THR A 54 28.71 2.29 -22.26
C THR A 54 27.72 3.26 -21.61
N PRO A 55 28.21 4.38 -21.05
CA PRO A 55 27.39 5.31 -20.27
C PRO A 55 26.31 6.01 -21.09
N THR A 56 26.37 5.96 -22.42
CA THR A 56 25.34 6.52 -23.31
C THR A 56 24.00 5.81 -23.18
N VAL A 57 23.93 4.60 -22.60
CA VAL A 57 22.68 3.87 -22.34
C VAL A 57 21.93 4.42 -21.10
N LEU A 58 22.64 5.01 -20.13
CA LEU A 58 22.04 5.47 -18.87
C LEU A 58 20.93 6.52 -19.05
N PRO A 59 21.07 7.56 -19.89
CA PRO A 59 19.99 8.53 -20.10
C PRO A 59 18.69 7.87 -20.57
N PHE A 60 18.76 6.87 -21.45
CA PHE A 60 17.58 6.15 -21.93
C PHE A 60 16.89 5.37 -20.81
N ILE A 61 17.67 4.72 -19.94
CA ILE A 61 17.14 3.98 -18.78
C ILE A 61 16.50 4.93 -17.77
N ILE A 62 17.11 6.08 -17.51
CA ILE A 62 16.56 7.10 -16.60
C ILE A 62 15.25 7.66 -17.15
N ILE A 63 15.20 8.00 -18.44
CA ILE A 63 13.95 8.46 -19.09
C ILE A 63 12.87 7.38 -19.01
N PHE A 64 13.23 6.12 -19.27
CA PHE A 64 12.33 4.99 -19.15
C PHE A 64 11.75 4.89 -17.72
N PHE A 65 12.59 4.94 -16.69
CA PHE A 65 12.13 4.89 -15.30
C PHE A 65 11.30 6.11 -14.90
N GLY A 66 11.64 7.31 -15.40
CA GLY A 66 10.85 8.52 -15.18
C GLY A 66 9.44 8.42 -15.76
N LEU A 67 9.32 7.98 -17.03
CA LEU A 67 8.02 7.76 -17.66
C LEU A 67 7.25 6.61 -17.00
N ALA A 68 7.92 5.51 -16.69
CA ALA A 68 7.32 4.38 -15.99
C ALA A 68 6.75 4.81 -14.63
N TYR A 69 7.50 5.60 -13.85
CA TYR A 69 7.03 6.13 -12.57
C TYR A 69 5.73 6.94 -12.72
N VAL A 70 5.68 7.88 -13.67
CA VAL A 70 4.48 8.71 -13.89
C VAL A 70 3.29 7.85 -14.32
N VAL A 71 3.50 6.92 -15.25
CA VAL A 71 2.46 6.04 -15.77
C VAL A 71 1.95 5.09 -14.68
N PHE A 72 2.83 4.39 -13.96
CA PHE A 72 2.42 3.47 -12.89
C PHE A 72 1.75 4.24 -11.75
N ARG A 73 2.25 5.41 -11.36
CA ARG A 73 1.60 6.25 -10.35
C ARG A 73 0.17 6.61 -10.75
N HIS A 74 -0.05 6.99 -12.01
CA HIS A 74 -1.39 7.28 -12.50
C HIS A 74 -2.29 6.04 -12.49
N GLN A 75 -1.78 4.88 -12.93
CA GLN A 75 -2.55 3.64 -12.97
C GLN A 75 -2.91 3.11 -11.58
N ILE A 76 -2.00 3.25 -10.61
CA ILE A 76 -2.26 2.84 -9.21
C ILE A 76 -3.37 3.68 -8.59
N ILE A 77 -3.42 4.98 -8.88
CA ILE A 77 -4.44 5.88 -8.32
C ILE A 77 -5.81 5.67 -8.99
N ASN A 78 -5.83 5.48 -10.31
CA ASN A 78 -7.07 5.58 -11.08
C ASN A 78 -7.67 4.25 -11.56
N VAL A 79 -6.88 3.17 -11.61
CA VAL A 79 -7.30 1.94 -12.30
C VAL A 79 -7.14 0.72 -11.42
N TYR A 80 -5.94 0.40 -10.96
CA TYR A 80 -5.70 -0.90 -10.32
C TYR A 80 -6.39 -1.00 -8.96
N ASN A 81 -7.02 -2.15 -8.72
CA ASN A 81 -7.51 -2.53 -7.40
C ASN A 81 -6.59 -3.59 -6.81
N GLN A 82 -6.13 -3.39 -5.57
CA GLN A 82 -5.19 -4.29 -4.94
C GLN A 82 -5.92 -5.45 -4.25
N GLU A 83 -5.76 -6.66 -4.79
CA GLU A 83 -6.44 -7.87 -4.29
C GLU A 83 -5.92 -8.33 -2.92
N TYR A 84 -4.66 -8.05 -2.59
CA TYR A 84 -4.03 -8.45 -1.33
C TYR A 84 -3.11 -7.35 -0.80
N GLU A 85 -3.16 -7.11 0.51
CA GLU A 85 -2.28 -6.16 1.19
C GLU A 85 -1.14 -6.92 1.88
N SER A 86 0.08 -6.79 1.35
CA SER A 86 1.26 -7.49 1.87
C SER A 86 2.13 -6.64 2.80
N GLY A 87 1.80 -5.37 3.04
CA GLY A 87 2.61 -4.45 3.85
C GLY A 87 4.07 -4.29 3.36
N ALA A 88 4.31 -4.39 2.05
CA ALA A 88 5.65 -4.35 1.44
C ALA A 88 6.64 -5.44 1.92
N ALA A 89 6.13 -6.57 2.42
CA ALA A 89 6.96 -7.72 2.85
C ALA A 89 7.88 -8.31 1.76
N PHE A 90 7.67 -8.00 0.49
CA PHE A 90 8.52 -8.41 -0.64
C PHE A 90 9.83 -7.61 -0.76
N TRP A 91 10.00 -6.53 0.00
CA TRP A 91 11.17 -5.64 -0.11
C TRP A 91 12.52 -6.33 0.14
N PRO A 92 12.68 -7.22 1.15
CA PRO A 92 13.94 -7.95 1.36
C PRO A 92 14.36 -8.76 0.12
N ASP A 93 13.39 -9.35 -0.59
CA ASP A 93 13.65 -10.12 -1.81
C ASP A 93 14.12 -9.22 -2.96
N VAL A 94 13.44 -8.08 -3.16
CA VAL A 94 13.84 -7.09 -4.17
C VAL A 94 15.25 -6.55 -3.88
N HIS A 95 15.54 -6.23 -2.63
CA HIS A 95 16.86 -5.77 -2.20
C HIS A 95 17.94 -6.83 -2.50
N PHE A 96 17.68 -8.09 -2.16
CA PHE A 96 18.61 -9.19 -2.43
C PHE A 96 18.89 -9.35 -3.94
N ARG A 97 17.86 -9.27 -4.79
CA ARG A 97 18.03 -9.33 -6.25
C ARG A 97 18.84 -8.15 -6.80
N VAL A 98 18.66 -6.95 -6.24
CA VAL A 98 19.48 -5.77 -6.57
C VAL A 98 20.94 -5.94 -6.16
N ILE A 99 21.22 -6.50 -4.98
CA ILE A 99 22.59 -6.81 -4.54
C ILE A 99 23.25 -7.83 -5.48
N ILE A 100 22.52 -8.87 -5.91
CA ILE A 100 23.02 -9.82 -6.91
C ILE A 100 23.35 -9.09 -8.23
N ALA A 101 22.47 -8.21 -8.69
CA ALA A 101 22.71 -7.43 -9.91
C ALA A 101 23.97 -6.54 -9.81
N LEU A 102 24.23 -5.95 -8.64
CA LEU A 102 25.46 -5.22 -8.36
C LEU A 102 26.70 -6.11 -8.40
N LEU A 103 26.64 -7.30 -7.80
CA LEU A 103 27.74 -8.27 -7.85
C LEU A 103 28.03 -8.73 -9.28
N VAL A 104 26.99 -9.00 -10.08
CA VAL A 104 27.13 -9.33 -11.51
C VAL A 104 27.80 -8.18 -12.27
N SER A 105 27.38 -6.93 -12.04
CA SER A 105 28.01 -5.76 -12.66
C SER A 105 29.50 -5.65 -12.31
N GLN A 106 29.88 -5.88 -11.05
CA GLN A 106 31.27 -5.84 -10.60
C GLN A 106 32.12 -6.97 -11.23
N ILE A 107 31.57 -8.18 -11.36
CA ILE A 107 32.24 -9.31 -12.03
C ILE A 107 32.45 -9.02 -13.52
N VAL A 108 31.44 -8.49 -14.20
CA VAL A 108 31.54 -8.10 -15.62
C VAL A 108 32.57 -6.99 -15.82
N LEU A 109 32.58 -5.98 -14.94
CA LEU A 109 33.58 -4.90 -14.95
C LEU A 109 34.99 -5.45 -14.75
N MET A 110 35.17 -6.40 -13.84
CA MET A 110 36.44 -7.09 -13.62
C MET A 110 36.92 -7.78 -14.89
N GLY A 111 36.05 -8.58 -15.54
CA GLY A 111 36.38 -9.26 -16.80
C GLY A 111 36.79 -8.29 -17.93
N LEU A 112 36.11 -7.14 -18.02
CA LEU A 112 36.43 -6.11 -19.03
C LEU A 112 37.78 -5.45 -18.77
N LEU A 113 38.10 -5.11 -17.52
CA LEU A 113 39.36 -4.44 -17.17
C LEU A 113 40.58 -5.36 -17.23
N THR A 114 40.41 -6.65 -16.91
CA THR A 114 41.46 -7.67 -17.11
C THR A 114 41.85 -7.78 -18.58
N THR A 115 40.88 -7.70 -19.50
CA THR A 115 41.12 -7.74 -20.95
C THR A 115 41.92 -6.52 -21.44
N LYS A 116 41.76 -5.36 -20.79
CA LYS A 116 42.46 -4.11 -21.14
C LYS A 116 43.88 -3.98 -20.55
N LYS A 117 44.45 -5.05 -19.96
CA LYS A 117 45.77 -5.05 -19.30
C LYS A 117 45.95 -3.98 -18.21
N ALA A 118 44.86 -3.51 -17.60
CA ALA A 118 44.89 -2.53 -16.52
C ALA A 118 45.17 -3.20 -15.16
N ALA A 119 46.37 -3.77 -15.00
CA ALA A 119 46.74 -4.58 -13.83
C ALA A 119 46.70 -3.81 -12.50
N SER A 120 46.93 -2.49 -12.51
CA SER A 120 46.92 -1.64 -11.30
C SER A 120 45.54 -1.51 -10.65
N SER A 121 44.44 -1.79 -11.36
CA SER A 121 43.08 -1.60 -10.84
C SER A 121 42.50 -2.86 -10.17
N THR A 122 43.17 -4.00 -10.34
CA THR A 122 42.75 -5.33 -9.84
C THR A 122 42.45 -5.38 -8.33
N PRO A 123 43.30 -4.84 -7.41
CA PRO A 123 43.01 -4.92 -5.98
C PRO A 123 41.74 -4.14 -5.60
N PHE A 124 41.49 -2.98 -6.19
CA PHE A 124 40.28 -2.19 -5.93
C PHE A 124 39.01 -2.91 -6.40
N LEU A 125 39.07 -3.63 -7.52
CA LEU A 125 37.94 -4.38 -8.06
C LEU A 125 37.55 -5.58 -7.20
N ILE A 126 38.50 -6.17 -6.46
CA ILE A 126 38.24 -7.30 -5.55
C ILE A 126 37.63 -6.81 -4.23
N VAL A 127 38.00 -5.62 -3.77
CA VAL A 127 37.43 -5.03 -2.53
C VAL A 127 35.94 -4.71 -2.69
N LEU A 128 35.50 -4.30 -3.88
CA LEU A 128 34.10 -3.95 -4.16
C LEU A 128 33.08 -5.06 -3.86
N PRO A 129 33.21 -6.31 -4.38
CA PRO A 129 32.27 -7.38 -4.07
C PRO A 129 32.31 -7.79 -2.60
N ILE A 130 33.47 -7.75 -1.95
CA ILE A 130 33.60 -8.04 -0.51
C ILE A 130 32.78 -7.02 0.30
N LEU A 131 32.96 -5.73 0.00
CA LEU A 131 32.20 -4.64 0.64
C LEU A 131 30.71 -4.79 0.38
N THR A 132 30.31 -5.16 -0.84
CA THR A 132 28.90 -5.33 -1.22
C THR A 132 28.24 -6.48 -0.45
N ILE A 133 28.94 -7.61 -0.29
CA ILE A 133 28.46 -8.76 0.51
C ILE A 133 28.39 -8.39 1.99
N TRP A 134 29.41 -7.69 2.52
CA TRP A 134 29.41 -7.23 3.90
C TRP A 134 28.24 -6.26 4.18
N PHE A 135 28.01 -5.31 3.28
CA PHE A 135 26.87 -4.40 3.32
C PHE A 135 25.53 -5.15 3.32
N HIS A 136 25.36 -6.13 2.43
CA HIS A 136 24.15 -6.96 2.41
C HIS A 136 23.92 -7.68 3.75
N ARG A 137 24.98 -8.28 4.34
CA ARG A 137 24.88 -8.94 5.65
C ARG A 137 24.48 -7.96 6.76
N TYR A 138 25.04 -6.75 6.74
CA TYR A 138 24.68 -5.69 7.69
C TYR A 138 23.20 -5.30 7.54
N CYS A 139 22.75 -5.02 6.31
CA CYS A 139 21.36 -4.67 6.05
C CYS A 139 20.39 -5.78 6.43
N LYS A 140 20.76 -7.03 6.13
CA LYS A 140 19.97 -8.20 6.50
C LYS A 140 19.80 -8.30 8.03
N GLY A 141 20.90 -8.24 8.78
CA GLY A 141 20.83 -8.28 10.25
C GLY A 141 20.06 -7.12 10.87
N ARG A 142 20.18 -5.91 10.31
CA ARG A 142 19.63 -4.68 10.93
C ARG A 142 18.19 -4.35 10.53
N PHE A 143 17.78 -4.64 9.29
CA PHE A 143 16.52 -4.16 8.72
C PHE A 143 15.55 -5.27 8.34
N GLU A 144 16.00 -6.48 7.99
CA GLU A 144 15.10 -7.58 7.58
C GLU A 144 14.10 -7.94 8.68
N SER A 145 14.53 -7.85 9.95
CA SER A 145 13.65 -8.13 11.09
C SER A 145 12.40 -7.26 11.12
N ALA A 146 12.44 -6.03 10.60
CA ALA A 146 11.28 -5.14 10.54
C ALA A 146 10.24 -5.58 9.50
N PHE A 147 10.65 -6.34 8.47
CA PHE A 147 9.74 -6.84 7.43
C PHE A 147 9.16 -8.23 7.76
N VAL A 148 9.87 -9.01 8.59
CA VAL A 148 9.51 -10.40 8.89
C VAL A 148 8.88 -10.56 10.28
N LYS A 149 9.27 -9.74 11.26
CA LYS A 149 8.83 -9.87 12.65
C LYS A 149 8.06 -8.63 13.07
N PHE A 150 6.89 -8.85 13.67
CA PHE A 150 6.08 -7.79 14.26
C PHE A 150 6.49 -7.59 15.73
N PRO A 151 6.95 -6.39 16.14
CA PRO A 151 7.38 -6.14 17.51
C PRO A 151 6.17 -6.05 18.47
N LEU A 152 6.27 -6.73 19.62
CA LEU A 152 5.20 -6.77 20.63
C LEU A 152 4.82 -5.39 21.18
N GLN A 153 5.77 -4.45 21.22
CA GLN A 153 5.53 -3.09 21.67
C GLN A 153 4.53 -2.35 20.76
N GLU A 154 4.65 -2.50 19.44
CA GLU A 154 3.72 -1.88 18.49
C GLU A 154 2.36 -2.58 18.51
N ALA A 155 2.36 -3.91 18.66
CA ALA A 155 1.12 -4.67 18.84
C ALA A 155 0.33 -4.18 20.07
N MET A 156 0.98 -4.12 21.24
CA MET A 156 0.33 -3.65 22.48
C MET A 156 -0.14 -2.18 22.38
N MET A 157 0.66 -1.32 21.73
CA MET A 157 0.28 0.08 21.49
C MET A 157 -0.98 0.17 20.62
N LYS A 158 -1.04 -0.63 19.54
CA LYS A 158 -2.20 -0.68 18.64
C LYS A 158 -3.44 -1.22 19.37
N ASP A 159 -3.30 -2.31 20.12
CA ASP A 159 -4.39 -2.91 20.90
C ASP A 159 -4.96 -1.92 21.94
N THR A 160 -4.09 -1.16 22.61
CA THR A 160 -4.52 -0.15 23.60
C THR A 160 -5.25 1.00 22.93
N LEU A 161 -4.79 1.44 21.76
CA LEU A 161 -5.41 2.51 21.00
C LEU A 161 -6.79 2.09 20.46
N GLU A 162 -6.89 0.87 19.94
CA GLU A 162 -8.14 0.29 19.44
C GLU A 162 -9.16 0.17 20.58
N ARG A 163 -8.76 -0.37 21.73
CA ARG A 163 -9.63 -0.46 22.92
C ARG A 163 -10.12 0.91 23.42
N ALA A 164 -9.31 1.95 23.27
CA ALA A 164 -9.70 3.32 23.63
C ALA A 164 -10.64 3.96 22.59
N THR A 165 -10.53 3.56 21.33
CA THR A 165 -11.35 4.09 20.23
C THR A 165 -12.71 3.41 20.18
N GLU A 166 -12.73 2.08 20.33
CA GLU A 166 -13.94 1.23 20.23
C GLU A 166 -14.00 0.28 21.43
N PRO A 167 -14.48 0.74 22.60
CA PRO A 167 -14.43 -0.05 23.83
C PRO A 167 -15.40 -1.24 23.86
N ASN A 168 -16.45 -1.22 23.03
CA ASN A 168 -17.52 -2.22 23.01
C ASN A 168 -17.44 -3.19 21.81
N LEU A 169 -16.30 -3.23 21.09
CA LEU A 169 -16.13 -4.06 19.90
C LEU A 169 -16.21 -5.56 20.24
N ASN A 170 -17.19 -6.26 19.67
CA ASN A 170 -17.32 -7.71 19.81
C ASN A 170 -16.39 -8.46 18.82
N VAL A 171 -15.12 -8.59 19.21
CA VAL A 171 -14.08 -9.27 18.42
C VAL A 171 -14.46 -10.71 18.07
N LYS A 172 -15.16 -11.42 18.98
CA LYS A 172 -15.56 -12.82 18.76
C LYS A 172 -16.56 -12.93 17.61
N GLY A 173 -17.61 -12.10 17.61
CA GLY A 173 -18.60 -12.08 16.54
C GLY A 173 -17.95 -11.72 15.20
N TYR A 174 -17.14 -10.66 15.18
CA TYR A 174 -16.44 -10.18 13.99
C TYR A 174 -15.52 -11.25 13.34
N LEU A 175 -14.79 -12.03 14.14
CA LEU A 175 -13.83 -13.01 13.63
C LEU A 175 -14.42 -14.40 13.36
N GLN A 176 -15.61 -14.71 13.89
CA GLN A 176 -16.19 -16.06 13.83
C GLN A 176 -16.40 -16.57 12.39
N HIS A 177 -16.78 -15.68 11.46
CA HIS A 177 -17.07 -16.03 10.07
C HIS A 177 -16.00 -15.57 9.07
N ALA A 178 -14.91 -14.94 9.55
CA ALA A 178 -13.91 -14.29 8.68
C ALA A 178 -13.22 -15.29 7.71
N TYR A 179 -12.79 -16.44 8.22
CA TYR A 179 -12.00 -17.45 7.48
C TYR A 179 -12.80 -18.69 7.05
N VAL A 180 -14.13 -18.58 7.00
CA VAL A 180 -14.99 -19.61 6.40
C VAL A 180 -14.72 -19.68 4.90
N HIS A 181 -14.68 -20.89 4.33
CA HIS A 181 -14.46 -21.08 2.91
C HIS A 181 -15.54 -20.33 2.09
N PRO A 182 -15.21 -19.61 1.00
CA PRO A 182 -16.16 -18.74 0.29
C PRO A 182 -17.46 -19.44 -0.13
N VAL A 183 -17.40 -20.73 -0.48
CA VAL A 183 -18.59 -21.53 -0.85
C VAL A 183 -19.61 -21.67 0.28
N PHE A 184 -19.16 -21.65 1.54
CA PHE A 184 -20.03 -21.79 2.72
C PHE A 184 -20.46 -20.45 3.33
N LYS A 185 -20.01 -19.31 2.77
CA LYS A 185 -20.46 -17.97 3.24
C LYS A 185 -21.88 -17.66 2.77
N ALA A 186 -22.20 -17.97 1.51
CA ALA A 186 -23.51 -17.71 0.91
C ALA A 186 -24.69 -18.45 1.58
N SER A 187 -24.43 -19.51 2.35
CA SER A 187 -25.46 -20.21 3.13
C SER A 187 -25.70 -19.61 4.52
N HIS A 188 -24.86 -18.67 4.95
CA HIS A 188 -24.94 -18.01 6.26
C HIS A 188 -25.38 -16.55 6.17
N ASP A 189 -25.21 -15.90 5.02
CA ASP A 189 -25.59 -14.50 4.84
C ASP A 189 -27.11 -14.28 4.98
N ASP A 190 -27.94 -15.28 4.63
CA ASP A 190 -29.41 -15.23 4.83
C ASP A 190 -29.83 -15.24 6.32
N ASP A 191 -28.97 -15.72 7.24
CA ASP A 191 -29.24 -15.79 8.68
C ASP A 191 -28.50 -14.71 9.50
N ALA A 192 -27.39 -14.16 8.98
CA ALA A 192 -26.52 -13.21 9.69
C ALA A 192 -27.03 -11.75 9.64
N ASP A 193 -27.77 -11.38 8.60
CA ASP A 193 -28.33 -10.03 8.45
C ASP A 193 -29.29 -9.64 9.59
N GLU A 194 -29.94 -10.62 10.26
CA GLU A 194 -30.82 -10.36 11.41
C GLU A 194 -30.05 -10.11 12.72
N GLU A 195 -28.90 -10.76 12.94
CA GLU A 195 -28.08 -10.58 14.15
C GLU A 195 -27.21 -9.31 14.09
N ASP A 196 -26.59 -9.01 12.93
CA ASP A 196 -25.77 -7.81 12.76
C ASP A 196 -26.60 -6.52 12.70
N ALA A 197 -27.81 -6.56 12.12
CA ALA A 197 -28.73 -5.42 12.17
C ALA A 197 -29.22 -5.11 13.60
N MET A 198 -29.26 -6.12 14.48
CA MET A 198 -29.63 -5.94 15.89
C MET A 198 -28.47 -5.36 16.70
N SER A 199 -27.21 -5.71 16.38
CA SER A 199 -26.00 -5.19 17.03
C SER A 199 -25.74 -3.70 16.69
N LEU A 200 -25.83 -3.33 15.41
CA LEU A 200 -25.70 -1.94 14.93
C LEU A 200 -26.76 -1.01 15.54
N LYS A 201 -27.96 -1.53 15.79
CA LYS A 201 -29.06 -0.77 16.41
C LYS A 201 -28.77 -0.44 17.89
N TRP A 202 -28.07 -1.33 18.60
CA TRP A 202 -27.63 -1.09 19.98
C TRP A 202 -26.44 -0.11 20.05
N GLU A 203 -25.54 -0.15 19.07
CA GLU A 203 -24.41 0.80 18.96
C GLU A 203 -24.87 2.24 18.70
N THR A 204 -25.96 2.42 17.93
CA THR A 204 -26.54 3.75 17.65
C THR A 204 -27.14 4.39 18.90
N GLU A 205 -27.57 3.59 19.90
CA GLU A 205 -28.10 4.08 21.18
C GLU A 205 -27.00 4.33 22.23
N SER A 206 -25.85 3.66 22.15
CA SER A 206 -24.75 3.81 23.11
C SER A 206 -23.76 4.92 22.73
N ALA A 207 -24.16 6.16 23.03
CA ALA A 207 -23.31 7.32 23.34
C ALA A 207 -22.26 7.77 22.29
N THR A 208 -22.65 8.77 21.49
CA THR A 208 -21.70 9.69 20.84
C THR A 208 -20.94 10.49 21.90
N VAL A 209 -19.68 10.14 22.17
CA VAL A 209 -18.78 10.99 22.97
C VAL A 209 -18.23 12.09 22.07
N ALA A 210 -18.60 13.34 22.36
CA ALA A 210 -18.10 14.50 21.63
C ALA A 210 -16.59 14.66 21.80
N THR A 211 -15.81 14.36 20.77
CA THR A 211 -14.38 14.66 20.75
C THR A 211 -14.17 16.13 20.41
N LYS A 212 -13.82 16.94 21.41
CA LYS A 212 -13.43 18.34 21.21
C LYS A 212 -12.03 18.41 20.59
N ARG A 213 -11.96 18.39 19.27
CA ARG A 213 -10.71 18.67 18.53
C ARG A 213 -10.38 20.16 18.65
N GLN A 214 -9.42 20.53 19.50
CA GLN A 214 -8.79 21.86 19.43
C GLN A 214 -7.90 21.91 18.18
N SER A 215 -8.45 22.40 17.08
CA SER A 215 -7.67 22.79 15.92
C SER A 215 -6.90 24.07 16.26
N ARG A 216 -5.57 23.98 16.42
CA ARG A 216 -4.69 25.15 16.27
C ARG A 216 -4.71 25.53 14.79
N ARG A 217 -5.65 26.42 14.43
CA ARG A 217 -5.77 27.01 13.10
C ARG A 217 -4.72 28.11 12.93
N SER A 218 -3.71 27.87 12.10
CA SER A 218 -3.02 28.94 11.38
C SER A 218 -3.39 28.84 9.90
N THR A 219 -4.50 29.48 9.54
CA THR A 219 -4.81 29.82 8.14
C THR A 219 -5.72 31.05 8.13
N PRO A 220 -5.27 32.18 7.55
CA PRO A 220 -6.08 33.37 7.44
C PRO A 220 -7.02 33.21 6.23
N LEU A 221 -8.33 33.32 6.46
CA LEU A 221 -9.40 33.77 5.55
C LEU A 221 -10.72 33.02 5.85
N PRO A 222 -11.84 33.73 6.07
CA PRO A 222 -13.15 33.14 6.25
C PRO A 222 -13.92 33.10 4.92
N SER A 223 -14.43 31.93 4.53
CA SER A 223 -15.48 31.83 3.52
C SER A 223 -16.84 32.09 4.17
N ARG A 224 -17.52 33.14 3.69
CA ARG A 224 -18.94 33.43 3.93
C ARG A 224 -19.79 32.42 3.17
N PHE A 225 -20.69 31.71 3.84
CA PHE A 225 -22.01 31.39 3.27
C PHE A 225 -23.00 31.12 4.41
N SER A 226 -24.15 31.80 4.34
CA SER A 226 -25.25 31.80 5.30
C SER A 226 -26.39 30.93 4.80
N GLY A 227 -27.20 30.37 5.71
CA GLY A 227 -28.60 30.01 5.41
C GLY A 227 -29.15 28.82 6.18
N ALA A 228 -29.97 29.13 7.21
CA ALA A 228 -31.13 28.41 7.76
C ALA A 228 -30.98 26.91 8.10
N SER A 229 -31.36 26.38 9.27
CA SER A 229 -32.50 26.66 10.13
C SER A 229 -32.32 25.96 11.48
N SER A 230 -32.66 26.62 12.59
CA SER A 230 -32.85 25.99 13.92
C SER A 230 -34.33 26.02 14.29
N PRO A 231 -34.86 25.02 15.01
CA PRO A 231 -36.01 25.21 15.87
C PRO A 231 -35.59 25.32 17.35
N SER A 232 -36.25 26.25 18.00
CA SER A 232 -36.21 26.70 19.40
C SER A 232 -36.71 25.70 20.44
N MET A 233 -36.21 25.81 21.67
CA MET A 233 -36.90 25.69 22.98
C MET A 233 -35.83 25.85 24.09
N LEU A 234 -35.99 26.52 25.23
CA LEU A 234 -36.93 27.52 25.76
C LEU A 234 -36.25 27.99 27.07
N ASP A 235 -35.97 29.29 27.21
CA ASP A 235 -35.35 29.90 28.41
C ASP A 235 -36.39 30.03 29.53
N SER A 236 -36.00 29.74 30.76
CA SER A 236 -36.75 30.12 31.96
C SER A 236 -35.78 30.31 33.14
N ILE A 237 -35.18 31.50 33.21
CA ILE A 237 -34.59 32.05 34.43
C ILE A 237 -35.34 33.35 34.73
N LYS A 238 -35.89 33.49 35.93
CA LYS A 238 -36.30 34.79 36.48
C LYS A 238 -35.87 34.91 37.95
N ASN A 239 -34.75 35.60 38.10
CA ASN A 239 -34.40 36.65 39.06
C ASN A 239 -34.46 36.38 40.58
N ASP A 240 -33.28 36.53 41.21
CA ASP A 240 -33.06 36.98 42.59
C ASP A 240 -33.69 38.38 42.85
N PRO A 241 -33.79 38.85 44.12
CA PRO A 241 -32.65 39.55 44.71
C PRO A 241 -32.39 39.31 46.21
N GLU A 242 -31.18 39.69 46.59
CA GLU A 242 -30.56 39.93 47.90
C GLU A 242 -31.47 40.17 49.12
N SER A 243 -31.17 39.46 50.21
CA SER A 243 -30.89 40.02 51.56
C SER A 243 -30.29 38.94 52.48
#